data_AF-A0A0E3R2S2-F1
#
_entry.id   AF-A0A0E3R2S2-F1
#
_cell.length_a   1.000
_cell.length_b   1.000
_cell.length_c   1.000
_cell.angle_alpha   90.00
_cell.angle_beta   90.00
_cell.angle_gamma   90.00
#
_symmetry.space_group_name_H-M   'P 1'
#
loop_
_entity.id
_entity.type
_entity.pdbx_description
1 polymer ?
#
loop_
_entity_poly.entity_id
_entity_poly.type
_entity_poly.pdbx_seq_one_letter_code
_entity_poly.pdbx_strand_id
1 'polypeptide(L)'
;MDYELTIDIDETSLRDLTKYFYKLYVFKGSIVDNSKGEPLVWQCYDKKEYGQTSKISWSEKYSAFISTQEIADEVTFSSITTKEIYLDQKVSVDPKGNLLPPSDGQKGCIEINNGTSDTNYTCGICQQDRNNNMVPMCAFPLLRGTQDTIIPIEKLALYFATETVNTGSVKEYATGKGIIIDLTGLNQRKVYYELGDGWKTTDSGVPGIPFEPGADLSSLLFTVKSTAEIVKLAQERIARKI
;
A
#
# COMPACT_ATOMS: atom_id res chain seq x y z
N MET A 1 -10.69 6.05 10.16
CA MET A 1 -10.94 7.18 9.24
C MET A 1 -11.25 6.60 7.88
N ASP A 2 -12.15 7.23 7.13
CA ASP A 2 -12.57 6.77 5.80
C ASP A 2 -12.03 7.71 4.73
N TYR A 3 -11.53 7.13 3.63
CA TYR A 3 -10.94 7.84 2.52
C TYR A 3 -11.59 7.43 1.20
N GLU A 4 -11.60 8.34 0.24
CA GLU A 4 -12.10 8.11 -1.10
C GLU A 4 -11.20 8.76 -2.15
N LEU A 5 -10.90 8.03 -3.22
CA LEU A 5 -10.36 8.58 -4.45
C LEU A 5 -11.39 8.43 -5.56
N THR A 6 -11.77 9.55 -6.18
CA THR A 6 -12.56 9.54 -7.42
C THR A 6 -11.64 9.64 -8.63
N ILE A 7 -11.85 8.74 -9.59
CA ILE A 7 -11.14 8.70 -10.86
C ILE A 7 -12.14 8.97 -11.98
N ASP A 8 -11.96 10.08 -12.68
CA ASP A 8 -12.66 10.34 -13.93
C ASP A 8 -11.76 9.92 -15.11
N ILE A 9 -12.35 9.30 -16.11
CA ILE A 9 -11.67 8.81 -17.30
C ILE A 9 -12.34 9.45 -18.51
N ASP A 10 -11.55 10.02 -19.42
CA ASP A 10 -12.05 10.47 -20.71
C ASP A 10 -12.82 9.34 -21.44
N GLU A 11 -13.91 9.68 -22.14
CA GLU A 11 -14.77 8.68 -22.79
C GLU A 11 -14.02 7.86 -23.87
N THR A 12 -13.19 8.52 -24.67
CA THR A 12 -12.43 7.85 -25.72
C THR A 12 -11.35 6.94 -25.12
N SER A 13 -10.72 7.41 -24.04
CA SER A 13 -9.73 6.65 -23.28
C SER A 13 -10.35 5.43 -22.61
N LEU A 14 -11.53 5.56 -21.98
CA LEU A 14 -12.25 4.45 -21.36
C LEU A 14 -12.58 3.35 -22.38
N ARG A 15 -13.06 3.75 -23.57
CA ARG A 15 -13.36 2.82 -24.66
C ARG A 15 -12.12 2.03 -25.07
N ASP A 16 -10.99 2.71 -25.23
CA ASP A 16 -9.75 2.07 -25.66
C ASP A 16 -9.17 1.16 -24.57
N LEU A 17 -9.11 1.61 -23.31
CA LEU A 17 -8.70 0.79 -22.17
C LEU A 17 -9.53 -0.50 -22.09
N THR A 18 -10.86 -0.39 -22.26
CA THR A 18 -11.79 -1.55 -22.22
C THR A 18 -11.59 -2.48 -23.41
N LYS A 19 -11.39 -1.92 -24.61
CA LYS A 19 -11.15 -2.68 -25.84
C LYS A 19 -9.85 -3.49 -25.76
N TYR A 20 -8.81 -2.90 -25.18
CA TYR A 20 -7.47 -3.49 -25.09
C TYR A 20 -7.19 -4.17 -23.73
N PHE A 21 -8.22 -4.44 -22.93
CA PHE A 21 -8.13 -5.24 -21.71
C PHE A 21 -7.17 -4.69 -20.65
N TYR A 22 -7.06 -3.36 -20.55
CA TYR A 22 -6.34 -2.73 -19.46
C TYR A 22 -7.07 -2.98 -18.13
N LYS A 23 -6.27 -3.02 -17.07
CA LYS A 23 -6.67 -3.10 -15.66
C LYS A 23 -6.11 -1.91 -14.93
N LEU A 24 -6.81 -1.44 -13.89
CA LEU A 24 -6.32 -0.42 -12.98
C LEU A 24 -5.66 -1.08 -11.76
N TYR A 25 -4.38 -0.81 -11.58
CA TYR A 25 -3.60 -1.26 -10.43
C TYR A 25 -3.48 -0.17 -9.38
N VAL A 26 -3.59 -0.54 -8.11
CA VAL A 26 -3.58 0.36 -6.96
C VAL A 26 -2.63 -0.16 -5.90
N PHE A 27 -1.74 0.72 -5.42
CA PHE A 27 -0.76 0.42 -4.38
C PHE A 27 -0.85 1.44 -3.25
N LYS A 28 -0.41 1.05 -2.05
CA LYS A 28 -0.40 1.91 -0.85
C LYS A 28 1.03 2.21 -0.40
N GLY A 29 1.24 3.43 0.06
CA GLY A 29 2.51 3.88 0.64
C GLY A 29 2.58 3.74 2.16
N SER A 30 3.81 3.68 2.65
CA SER A 30 4.14 3.57 4.08
C SER A 30 5.41 4.35 4.40
N ILE A 31 5.53 4.83 5.64
CA ILE A 31 6.82 5.27 6.20
C ILE A 31 7.36 4.10 7.02
N VAL A 32 8.64 3.79 6.84
CA VAL A 32 9.27 2.60 7.44
C VAL A 32 10.68 2.90 7.93
N ASP A 33 11.17 2.10 8.88
CA ASP A 33 12.55 2.17 9.37
C ASP A 33 13.53 1.27 8.61
N ASN A 34 13.02 0.41 7.73
CA ASN A 34 13.78 -0.50 6.88
C ASN A 34 13.60 -0.14 5.39
N SER A 35 14.69 -0.11 4.63
CA SER A 35 14.69 0.35 3.22
C SER A 35 14.48 -0.72 2.16
N LYS A 36 14.28 -1.99 2.54
CA LYS A 36 14.29 -3.14 1.61
C LYS A 36 12.93 -3.79 1.38
N GLY A 37 11.85 -3.06 1.58
CA GLY A 37 10.53 -3.60 1.28
C GLY A 37 10.06 -3.29 -0.12
N GLU A 38 9.07 -4.05 -0.57
CA GLU A 38 8.40 -3.87 -1.85
C GLU A 38 6.89 -3.65 -1.67
N PRO A 39 6.26 -2.81 -2.52
CA PRO A 39 4.82 -2.63 -2.53
C PRO A 39 4.15 -3.84 -3.19
N LEU A 40 2.95 -4.14 -2.70
CA LEU A 40 2.13 -5.21 -3.25
C LEU A 40 0.89 -4.59 -3.89
N VAL A 41 0.37 -5.24 -4.94
CA VAL A 41 -0.89 -4.86 -5.57
C VAL A 41 -2.00 -4.95 -4.52
N TRP A 42 -2.45 -3.81 -4.02
CA TRP A 42 -3.46 -3.77 -2.97
C TRP A 42 -4.87 -3.93 -3.55
N GLN A 43 -5.14 -3.28 -4.69
CA GLN A 43 -6.37 -3.49 -5.45
C GLN A 43 -6.07 -3.55 -6.95
N CYS A 44 -6.86 -4.36 -7.65
CA CYS A 44 -6.87 -4.45 -9.10
C CYS A 44 -8.33 -4.37 -9.58
N TYR A 45 -8.60 -3.53 -10.57
CA TYR A 45 -9.92 -3.42 -11.21
C TYR A 45 -9.80 -3.86 -12.66
N ASP A 46 -10.49 -4.93 -13.02
CA ASP A 46 -10.63 -5.34 -14.41
C ASP A 46 -11.44 -4.32 -15.20
N LYS A 47 -11.36 -4.40 -16.54
CA LYS A 47 -12.08 -3.51 -17.47
C LYS A 47 -13.60 -3.40 -17.30
N LYS A 48 -14.23 -4.33 -16.56
CA LYS A 48 -15.67 -4.31 -16.28
C LYS A 48 -15.99 -3.66 -14.93
N GLU A 49 -14.97 -3.37 -14.14
CA GLU A 49 -15.06 -2.93 -12.75
C GLU A 49 -14.70 -1.45 -12.57
N TYR A 50 -14.26 -0.79 -13.64
CA TYR A 50 -14.14 0.67 -13.71
C TYR A 50 -14.94 1.23 -14.88
N GLY A 51 -15.40 2.47 -14.73
CA GLY A 51 -16.15 3.21 -15.73
C GLY A 51 -15.69 4.67 -15.81
N GLN A 52 -16.48 5.50 -16.47
CA GLN A 52 -16.14 6.91 -16.72
C GLN A 52 -15.87 7.69 -15.43
N THR A 53 -16.62 7.38 -14.37
CA THR A 53 -16.31 7.80 -13.01
C THR A 53 -16.26 6.56 -12.13
N SER A 54 -15.12 6.36 -11.47
CA SER A 54 -14.86 5.22 -10.59
C SER A 54 -14.43 5.70 -9.22
N LYS A 55 -14.76 4.94 -8.16
CA LYS A 55 -14.41 5.28 -6.79
C LYS A 55 -13.59 4.17 -6.15
N ILE A 56 -12.52 4.56 -5.48
CA ILE A 56 -11.71 3.68 -4.62
C ILE A 56 -11.90 4.19 -3.19
N SER A 57 -12.49 3.39 -2.32
CA SER A 57 -12.76 3.75 -0.93
C SER A 57 -12.10 2.77 0.01
N TRP A 58 -11.60 3.27 1.15
CA TRP A 58 -11.00 2.43 2.19
C TRP A 58 -11.11 3.07 3.56
N SER A 59 -10.90 2.25 4.59
CA SER A 59 -10.84 2.67 5.98
C SER A 59 -9.54 2.22 6.65
N GLU A 60 -9.12 2.92 7.70
CA GLU A 60 -7.95 2.55 8.51
C GLU A 60 -8.24 1.31 9.37
N LYS A 61 -8.27 0.14 8.73
CA LYS A 61 -8.38 -1.18 9.36
C LYS A 61 -7.27 -2.07 8.83
N TYR A 62 -6.43 -2.56 9.72
CA TYR A 62 -5.20 -3.25 9.36
C TYR A 62 -5.10 -4.62 10.01
N SER A 63 -4.33 -5.49 9.36
CA SER A 63 -3.76 -6.67 9.98
C SER A 63 -2.25 -6.67 9.74
N ALA A 64 -1.46 -7.08 10.73
CA ALA A 64 -0.08 -7.46 10.49
C ALA A 64 -0.04 -8.85 9.87
N PHE A 65 0.96 -9.13 9.03
CA PHE A 65 1.22 -10.47 8.53
C PHE A 65 2.69 -10.85 8.62
N ILE A 66 2.94 -12.16 8.66
CA ILE A 66 4.24 -12.76 8.43
C ILE A 66 4.13 -13.90 7.41
N SER A 67 5.22 -14.17 6.71
CA SER A 67 5.37 -15.29 5.78
C SER A 67 6.83 -15.77 5.75
N THR A 68 7.05 -16.98 5.26
CA THR A 68 8.38 -17.48 4.89
C THR A 68 8.68 -17.29 3.40
N GLN A 69 7.72 -16.78 2.61
CA GLN A 69 7.93 -16.47 1.19
C GLN A 69 8.94 -15.32 1.04
N GLU A 70 9.85 -15.47 0.09
CA GLU A 70 10.78 -14.41 -0.30
C GLU A 70 10.05 -13.29 -1.05
N ILE A 71 10.57 -12.08 -0.91
CA ILE A 71 10.09 -10.91 -1.65
C ILE A 71 10.79 -10.93 -3.02
N ALA A 72 10.02 -11.14 -4.09
CA ALA A 72 10.49 -11.07 -5.47
C ALA A 72 9.33 -10.65 -6.38
N ASP A 73 9.63 -9.96 -7.48
CA ASP A 73 8.62 -9.48 -8.43
C ASP A 73 7.60 -10.56 -8.83
N GLU A 74 6.33 -10.16 -8.91
CA GLU A 74 5.16 -11.00 -9.24
C GLU A 74 4.85 -12.14 -8.26
N VAL A 75 5.63 -12.34 -7.18
CA VAL A 75 5.30 -13.31 -6.14
C VAL A 75 4.06 -12.87 -5.38
N THR A 76 3.02 -13.70 -5.40
CA THR A 76 1.81 -13.52 -4.58
C THR A 76 2.00 -14.12 -3.18
N PHE A 77 1.80 -13.30 -2.15
CA PHE A 77 1.76 -13.77 -0.76
C PHE A 77 0.42 -14.47 -0.49
N SER A 78 0.45 -15.81 -0.56
CA SER A 78 -0.73 -16.67 -0.38
C SER A 78 -0.69 -17.47 0.93
N SER A 79 0.50 -17.70 1.49
CA SER A 79 0.70 -18.35 2.78
C SER A 79 1.18 -17.34 3.80
N ILE A 80 0.21 -16.67 4.43
CA ILE A 80 0.46 -15.64 5.44
C ILE A 80 -0.23 -15.99 6.75
N THR A 81 0.47 -15.75 7.86
CA THR A 81 -0.16 -15.69 9.18
C THR A 81 -0.53 -14.25 9.45
N THR A 82 -1.80 -13.97 9.70
CA THR A 82 -2.30 -12.60 9.93
C THR A 82 -2.81 -12.41 11.35
N LYS A 83 -2.70 -11.18 11.86
CA LYS A 83 -3.34 -10.75 13.10
C LYS A 83 -3.89 -9.34 12.92
N GLU A 84 -5.14 -9.11 13.31
CA GLU A 84 -5.69 -7.76 13.37
C GLU A 84 -4.78 -6.89 14.26
N ILE A 85 -4.50 -5.68 13.80
CA ILE A 85 -3.65 -4.73 14.51
C ILE A 85 -4.14 -3.31 14.29
N TYR A 86 -4.01 -2.49 15.32
CA TYR A 86 -4.34 -1.07 15.29
C TYR A 86 -3.06 -0.23 15.32
N LEU A 87 -3.18 1.06 14.99
CA LEU A 87 -2.11 2.00 15.33
C LEU A 87 -1.88 1.98 16.85
N ASP A 88 -0.65 2.32 17.27
CA ASP A 88 -0.19 2.28 18.66
C ASP A 88 0.06 0.87 19.19
N GLN A 89 0.07 -0.15 18.32
CA GLN A 89 0.23 -1.54 18.72
C GLN A 89 1.43 -2.21 18.07
N LYS A 90 1.91 -3.24 18.78
CA LYS A 90 2.91 -4.17 18.30
C LYS A 90 2.41 -5.61 18.35
N VAL A 91 2.89 -6.42 17.43
CA VAL A 91 2.74 -7.87 17.46
C VAL A 91 4.10 -8.55 17.44
N SER A 92 4.20 -9.73 18.05
CA SER A 92 5.44 -10.52 18.05
C SER A 92 5.22 -11.91 17.47
N VAL A 93 6.25 -12.40 16.76
CA VAL A 93 6.31 -13.76 16.26
C VAL A 93 6.68 -14.71 17.40
N ASP A 94 5.90 -15.76 17.60
CA ASP A 94 6.20 -16.83 18.55
C ASP A 94 7.18 -17.86 17.96
N PRO A 95 7.78 -18.74 18.78
CA PRO A 95 8.70 -19.77 18.29
C PRO A 95 8.11 -20.79 17.30
N LYS A 96 6.80 -20.78 17.06
CA LYS A 96 6.10 -21.65 16.11
C LYS A 96 5.75 -20.92 14.81
N GLY A 97 6.17 -19.67 14.63
CA GLY A 97 5.82 -18.86 13.46
C GLY A 97 4.39 -18.34 13.46
N ASN A 98 3.78 -18.16 14.64
CA ASN A 98 2.48 -17.50 14.78
C ASN A 98 2.63 -16.07 15.29
N LEU A 99 1.63 -15.24 15.02
CA LEU A 99 1.51 -13.90 15.60
C LEU A 99 0.76 -13.95 16.94
N LEU A 100 1.42 -13.49 18.00
CA LEU A 100 0.84 -13.34 19.33
C LEU A 100 -0.31 -12.30 19.34
N PRO A 101 -1.15 -12.25 20.37
CA PRO A 101 -2.06 -11.11 20.55
C PRO A 101 -1.31 -9.77 20.55
N PRO A 102 -1.83 -8.72 19.89
CA PRO A 102 -1.22 -7.40 19.91
C PRO A 102 -1.08 -6.86 21.35
N SER A 103 -0.07 -6.03 21.56
CA SER A 103 0.22 -5.33 22.81
C SER A 103 0.57 -3.87 22.53
N ASP A 104 0.75 -3.06 23.57
CA ASP A 104 1.10 -1.65 23.42
C ASP A 104 2.45 -1.49 22.69
N GLY A 105 2.41 -0.66 21.66
CA GLY A 105 3.55 -0.30 20.83
C GLY A 105 3.76 1.20 20.77
N GLN A 106 4.57 1.63 19.81
CA GLN A 106 4.83 3.04 19.57
C GLN A 106 3.60 3.74 19.00
N LYS A 107 3.22 4.89 19.60
CA LYS A 107 2.11 5.72 19.12
C LYS A 107 2.25 6.07 17.63
N GLY A 108 1.13 6.01 16.93
CA GLY A 108 0.91 6.21 15.49
C GLY A 108 1.56 5.19 14.58
N CYS A 109 2.10 4.10 15.14
CA CYS A 109 2.84 3.08 14.39
C CYS A 109 2.20 1.70 14.56
N ILE A 110 2.53 0.80 13.64
CA ILE A 110 2.35 -0.64 13.75
C ILE A 110 3.75 -1.25 13.81
N GLU A 111 4.02 -2.06 14.83
CA GLU A 111 5.32 -2.72 15.01
C GLU A 111 5.17 -4.24 14.86
N ILE A 112 6.09 -4.85 14.12
CA ILE A 112 6.15 -6.31 13.96
C ILE A 112 7.52 -6.77 14.42
N ASN A 113 7.55 -7.51 15.53
CA ASN A 113 8.77 -7.97 16.17
C ASN A 113 8.99 -9.47 15.92
N ASN A 114 10.16 -9.81 15.40
CA ASN A 114 10.62 -11.19 15.32
C ASN A 114 11.57 -11.50 16.48
N GLY A 115 10.99 -11.95 17.59
CA GLY A 115 11.75 -12.37 18.78
C GLY A 115 12.38 -13.77 18.67
N THR A 116 12.26 -14.44 17.53
CA THR A 116 12.84 -15.79 17.34
C THR A 116 14.35 -15.70 17.12
N SER A 117 15.05 -16.81 17.36
CA SER A 117 16.52 -16.88 17.27
C SER A 117 17.05 -17.56 16.02
N ASP A 118 16.21 -18.18 15.21
CA ASP A 118 16.61 -19.09 14.13
C ASP A 118 15.92 -18.79 12.79
N THR A 119 14.79 -18.08 12.79
CA THR A 119 13.96 -17.94 11.60
C THR A 119 13.86 -16.48 11.18
N ASN A 120 14.22 -16.20 9.93
CA ASN A 120 13.88 -14.94 9.28
C ASN A 120 12.50 -15.08 8.64
N TYR A 121 11.73 -14.00 8.66
CA TYR A 121 10.43 -13.93 8.00
C TYR A 121 10.43 -12.79 6.99
N THR A 122 9.40 -12.77 6.17
CA THR A 122 8.88 -11.57 5.53
C THR A 122 7.69 -11.09 6.36
N CYS A 123 7.55 -9.79 6.55
CA CYS A 123 6.43 -9.20 7.25
C CYS A 123 5.81 -8.04 6.49
N GLY A 124 4.67 -7.58 6.96
CA GLY A 124 4.08 -6.34 6.47
C GLY A 124 2.69 -6.15 7.03
N ILE A 125 1.94 -5.27 6.40
CA ILE A 125 0.57 -4.98 6.80
C ILE A 125 -0.39 -5.21 5.64
N CYS A 126 -1.57 -5.67 6.01
CA CYS A 126 -2.72 -5.82 5.14
C CYS A 126 -3.72 -4.69 5.40
N GLN A 127 -4.49 -4.33 4.39
CA GLN A 127 -5.65 -3.46 4.52
C GLN A 127 -6.81 -4.03 3.71
N GLN A 128 -8.04 -3.73 4.13
CA GLN A 128 -9.24 -4.20 3.44
C GLN A 128 -9.29 -3.67 2.00
N ASP A 129 -9.55 -4.56 1.04
CA ASP A 129 -9.91 -4.21 -0.33
C ASP A 129 -11.41 -3.81 -0.44
N ARG A 130 -11.87 -3.49 -1.64
CA ARG A 130 -13.30 -3.19 -1.92
C ARG A 130 -14.27 -4.34 -1.58
N ASN A 131 -13.78 -5.56 -1.43
CA ASN A 131 -14.55 -6.75 -1.10
C ASN A 131 -14.44 -7.12 0.40
N ASN A 132 -13.84 -6.27 1.22
CA ASN A 132 -13.56 -6.47 2.65
C ASN A 132 -12.53 -7.57 2.96
N ASN A 133 -11.77 -8.04 1.97
CA ASN A 133 -10.67 -8.98 2.17
C ASN A 133 -9.44 -8.25 2.69
N MET A 134 -8.76 -8.80 3.70
CA MET A 134 -7.47 -8.28 4.14
C MET A 134 -6.39 -8.65 3.12
N VAL A 135 -5.90 -7.65 2.38
CA VAL A 135 -4.90 -7.82 1.33
C VAL A 135 -3.57 -7.21 1.78
N PRO A 136 -2.44 -7.95 1.71
CA PRO A 136 -1.11 -7.40 1.91
C PRO A 136 -0.82 -6.23 0.97
N MET A 137 -0.38 -5.09 1.51
CA MET A 137 -0.10 -3.89 0.71
C MET A 137 1.40 -3.56 0.60
N CYS A 138 2.22 -4.15 1.46
CA CYS A 138 3.66 -3.99 1.47
C CYS A 138 4.31 -5.20 2.16
N ALA A 139 5.53 -5.55 1.76
CA ALA A 139 6.30 -6.62 2.37
C ALA A 139 7.73 -6.15 2.66
N PHE A 140 8.27 -6.52 3.82
CA PHE A 140 9.60 -6.17 4.30
C PHE A 140 10.31 -7.41 4.86
N PRO A 141 11.64 -7.52 4.72
CA PRO A 141 12.39 -8.59 5.35
C PRO A 141 12.45 -8.36 6.86
N LEU A 142 11.95 -9.32 7.64
CA LEU A 142 11.93 -9.32 9.10
C LEU A 142 12.93 -10.33 9.66
N LEU A 143 14.13 -9.84 9.97
CA LEU A 143 15.23 -10.69 10.45
C LEU A 143 14.99 -11.17 11.90
N ARG A 144 15.59 -12.30 12.24
CA ARG A 144 15.60 -12.81 13.63
C ARG A 144 16.18 -11.79 14.60
N GLY A 145 15.51 -11.59 15.72
CA GLY A 145 15.89 -10.62 16.75
C GLY A 145 15.70 -9.16 16.35
N THR A 146 14.98 -8.86 15.26
CA THR A 146 14.70 -7.48 14.82
C THR A 146 13.22 -7.14 14.88
N GLN A 147 12.94 -5.85 14.78
CA GLN A 147 11.60 -5.29 14.69
C GLN A 147 11.53 -4.34 13.51
N ASP A 148 10.43 -4.41 12.76
CA ASP A 148 10.09 -3.42 11.74
C ASP A 148 8.97 -2.50 12.27
N THR A 149 9.11 -1.21 12.02
CA THR A 149 8.14 -0.17 12.40
C THR A 149 7.53 0.44 11.15
N ILE A 150 6.20 0.37 11.05
CA ILE A 150 5.46 0.80 9.87
C ILE A 150 4.44 1.87 10.26
N ILE A 151 4.45 3.00 9.56
CA ILE A 151 3.35 3.97 9.57
C ILE A 151 2.63 3.87 8.21
N PRO A 152 1.43 3.29 8.16
CA PRO A 152 0.59 3.36 6.96
C PRO A 152 0.28 4.82 6.63
N ILE A 153 0.51 5.28 5.40
CA ILE A 153 0.16 6.64 4.99
C ILE A 153 -0.87 6.63 3.86
N GLU A 154 -1.55 7.76 3.68
CA GLU A 154 -2.59 7.90 2.67
C GLU A 154 -2.00 8.35 1.34
N LYS A 155 -0.94 7.64 0.93
CA LYS A 155 -0.29 7.77 -0.36
C LYS A 155 -0.68 6.58 -1.23
N LEU A 156 -1.03 6.85 -2.48
CA LEU A 156 -1.41 5.86 -3.48
C LEU A 156 -0.52 5.97 -4.71
N ALA A 157 -0.23 4.83 -5.34
CA ALA A 157 0.20 4.78 -6.74
C ALA A 157 -0.88 4.09 -7.56
N LEU A 158 -1.14 4.61 -8.76
CA LEU A 158 -2.15 4.10 -9.68
C LEU A 158 -1.58 4.06 -11.09
N TYR A 159 -1.85 3.00 -11.83
CA TYR A 159 -1.61 2.98 -13.27
C TYR A 159 -2.52 1.99 -13.98
N PHE A 160 -2.74 2.22 -15.27
CA PHE A 160 -3.41 1.26 -16.16
C PHE A 160 -2.36 0.37 -16.85
N ALA A 161 -2.56 -0.95 -16.86
CA ALA A 161 -1.73 -1.89 -17.61
C ALA A 161 -2.50 -3.13 -18.08
N THR A 162 -1.94 -3.87 -19.04
CA THR A 162 -2.51 -5.14 -19.55
C THR A 162 -1.89 -6.38 -18.91
N GLU A 163 -1.00 -6.19 -17.95
CA GLU A 163 -0.40 -7.32 -17.22
C GLU A 163 -1.44 -8.10 -16.42
N THR A 164 -1.08 -9.31 -15.99
CA THR A 164 -1.95 -10.16 -15.17
C THR A 164 -1.24 -10.48 -13.87
N VAL A 165 -1.10 -9.46 -13.03
CA VAL A 165 -0.58 -9.58 -11.66
C VAL A 165 -1.75 -9.65 -10.69
N ASN A 166 -1.71 -10.60 -9.75
CA ASN A 166 -2.76 -10.78 -8.75
C ASN A 166 -2.65 -9.75 -7.63
N THR A 167 -3.79 -9.41 -7.02
CA THR A 167 -3.84 -8.74 -5.72
C THR A 167 -3.01 -9.49 -4.68
N GLY A 168 -2.24 -8.78 -3.85
CA GLY A 168 -1.28 -9.36 -2.90
C GLY A 168 0.05 -9.82 -3.51
N SER A 169 0.31 -9.51 -4.78
CA SER A 169 1.61 -9.79 -5.41
C SER A 169 2.55 -8.61 -5.35
N VAL A 170 3.83 -8.90 -5.20
CA VAL A 170 4.91 -7.91 -5.29
C VAL A 170 4.91 -7.28 -6.68
N LYS A 171 5.12 -5.97 -6.74
CA LYS A 171 5.42 -5.28 -7.98
C LYS A 171 6.55 -4.27 -7.76
N GLU A 172 7.70 -4.53 -8.34
CA GLU A 172 8.87 -3.65 -8.17
C GLU A 172 8.77 -2.41 -9.08
N TYR A 173 8.36 -2.60 -10.33
CA TYR A 173 8.33 -1.55 -11.35
C TYR A 173 6.94 -1.41 -11.99
N ALA A 174 6.52 -0.16 -12.20
CA ALA A 174 5.30 0.12 -12.94
C ALA A 174 5.42 -0.29 -14.41
N THR A 175 4.43 -0.95 -14.98
CA THR A 175 4.40 -1.29 -16.42
C THR A 175 3.62 -0.29 -17.27
N GLY A 176 2.89 0.62 -16.62
CA GLY A 176 2.08 1.65 -17.26
C GLY A 176 2.37 3.05 -16.71
N LYS A 177 1.91 4.07 -17.45
CA LYS A 177 1.94 5.47 -17.00
C LYS A 177 0.97 5.65 -15.84
N GLY A 178 1.41 6.31 -14.78
CA GLY A 178 0.66 6.38 -13.53
C GLY A 178 0.76 7.72 -12.80
N ILE A 179 0.22 7.73 -11.59
CA ILE A 179 0.23 8.89 -10.69
C ILE A 179 0.40 8.48 -9.24
N ILE A 180 1.22 9.23 -8.50
CA ILE A 180 1.26 9.24 -7.05
C ILE A 180 0.30 10.29 -6.52
N ILE A 181 -0.56 9.91 -5.59
CA ILE A 181 -1.52 10.79 -4.93
C ILE A 181 -1.26 10.71 -3.44
N ASP A 182 -1.11 11.87 -2.81
CA ASP A 182 -1.01 11.99 -1.35
C ASP A 182 -2.28 12.67 -0.82
N LEU A 183 -2.96 11.99 0.11
CA LEU A 183 -4.14 12.46 0.82
C LEU A 183 -3.79 13.05 2.20
N THR A 184 -2.52 13.39 2.46
CA THR A 184 -2.14 14.03 3.74
C THR A 184 -2.95 15.30 3.97
N GLY A 185 -3.80 15.29 5.00
CA GLY A 185 -4.71 16.38 5.36
C GLY A 185 -6.05 16.39 4.61
N LEU A 186 -6.35 15.35 3.83
CA LEU A 186 -7.56 15.22 3.01
C LEU A 186 -8.15 13.81 3.18
N ASN A 187 -9.48 13.70 3.10
CA ASN A 187 -10.15 12.39 3.08
C ASN A 187 -10.65 12.02 1.68
N GLN A 188 -10.62 12.97 0.75
CA GLN A 188 -11.13 12.81 -0.59
C GLN A 188 -10.18 13.47 -1.58
N ARG A 189 -9.95 12.81 -2.71
CA ARG A 189 -9.23 13.37 -3.87
C ARG A 189 -9.94 13.04 -5.15
N LYS A 190 -9.70 13.87 -6.17
CA LYS A 190 -10.17 13.63 -7.52
C LYS A 190 -9.02 13.68 -8.52
N VAL A 191 -8.94 12.64 -9.34
CA VAL A 191 -8.02 12.57 -10.47
C VAL A 191 -8.76 12.34 -11.78
N TYR A 192 -8.09 12.71 -12.85
CA TYR A 192 -8.54 12.51 -14.21
C TYR A 192 -7.47 11.78 -15.00
N TYR A 193 -7.90 10.86 -15.85
CA TYR A 193 -7.04 10.13 -16.78
C TYR A 193 -7.52 10.30 -18.22
N GLU A 194 -6.56 10.57 -19.09
CA GLU A 194 -6.74 10.62 -20.54
C GLU A 194 -5.55 9.93 -21.20
N LEU A 195 -5.82 9.07 -22.20
CA LEU A 195 -4.80 8.37 -22.95
C LEU A 195 -4.01 9.39 -23.78
N GLY A 196 -2.69 9.39 -23.66
CA GLY A 196 -1.80 10.39 -24.28
C GLY A 196 -1.34 11.44 -23.25
N ASP A 197 -2.27 12.20 -22.69
CA ASP A 197 -2.00 13.24 -21.70
C ASP A 197 -1.63 12.67 -20.32
N GLY A 198 -2.15 11.49 -19.99
CA GLY A 198 -1.90 10.77 -18.76
C GLY A 198 -2.77 11.21 -17.60
N TRP A 199 -2.21 11.12 -16.40
CA TRP A 199 -2.92 11.37 -15.14
C TRP A 199 -2.73 12.80 -14.66
N LYS A 200 -3.77 13.39 -14.09
CA LYS A 200 -3.71 14.68 -13.38
C LYS A 200 -4.69 14.74 -12.21
N THR A 201 -4.35 15.51 -11.19
CA THR A 201 -5.30 15.91 -10.13
C THR A 201 -6.17 17.05 -10.62
N THR A 202 -7.47 17.03 -10.29
CA THR A 202 -8.44 18.06 -10.73
C THR A 202 -9.00 18.90 -9.58
N ASP A 203 -8.63 18.58 -8.34
CA ASP A 203 -8.96 19.36 -7.14
C ASP A 203 -7.87 20.39 -6.81
N SER A 204 -8.15 21.26 -5.82
CA SER A 204 -7.26 22.34 -5.36
C SER A 204 -6.17 21.90 -4.37
N GLY A 205 -5.89 20.59 -4.25
CA GLY A 205 -4.91 20.04 -3.32
C GLY A 205 -3.47 20.00 -3.85
N VAL A 206 -2.56 19.39 -3.08
CA VAL A 206 -1.19 19.10 -3.54
C VAL A 206 -1.26 18.32 -4.85
N PRO A 207 -0.64 18.79 -5.95
CA PRO A 207 -0.70 18.10 -7.23
C PRO A 207 -0.19 16.66 -7.10
N GLY A 208 -0.89 15.73 -7.76
CA GLY A 208 -0.38 14.37 -7.90
C GLY A 208 0.86 14.37 -8.80
N ILE A 209 1.75 13.41 -8.58
CA ILE A 209 3.03 13.32 -9.28
C ILE A 209 2.91 12.20 -10.32
N PRO A 210 2.84 12.51 -11.63
CA PRO A 210 2.80 11.48 -12.65
C PRO A 210 4.15 10.72 -12.70
N PHE A 211 4.09 9.47 -13.12
CA PHE A 211 5.28 8.65 -13.37
C PHE A 211 5.14 7.86 -14.68
N GLU A 212 6.28 7.52 -15.26
CA GLU A 212 6.38 6.77 -16.51
C GLU A 212 6.53 5.26 -16.25
N PRO A 213 6.26 4.40 -17.25
CA PRO A 213 6.60 2.98 -17.18
C PRO A 213 8.08 2.77 -16.83
N GLY A 214 8.37 1.75 -16.03
CA GLY A 214 9.69 1.44 -15.48
C GLY A 214 10.02 2.20 -14.19
N ALA A 215 9.11 3.03 -13.67
CA ALA A 215 9.31 3.68 -12.38
C ALA A 215 9.37 2.65 -11.24
N ASP A 216 10.39 2.78 -10.38
CA ASP A 216 10.55 2.03 -9.13
C ASP A 216 9.43 2.42 -8.14
N LEU A 217 8.51 1.48 -7.89
CA LEU A 217 7.35 1.71 -7.05
C LEU A 217 7.73 1.83 -5.56
N SER A 218 8.77 1.12 -5.12
CA SER A 218 9.29 1.21 -3.75
C SER A 218 9.80 2.61 -3.44
N SER A 219 10.60 3.18 -4.34
CA SER A 219 11.12 4.55 -4.21
C SER A 219 10.02 5.61 -4.22
N LEU A 220 8.88 5.35 -4.86
CA LEU A 220 7.74 6.28 -4.92
C LEU A 220 6.82 6.17 -3.70
N LEU A 221 6.60 4.96 -3.21
CA LEU A 221 5.58 4.66 -2.18
C LEU A 221 6.14 4.64 -0.77
N PHE A 222 7.41 4.27 -0.61
CA PHE A 222 8.02 4.16 0.71
C PHE A 222 8.90 5.35 1.04
N THR A 223 8.83 5.76 2.29
CA THR A 223 9.71 6.79 2.85
C THR A 223 10.46 6.17 4.02
N VAL A 224 11.76 5.97 3.83
CA VAL A 224 12.62 5.41 4.87
C VAL A 224 13.04 6.50 5.83
N LYS A 225 12.86 6.27 7.12
CA LYS A 225 13.16 7.21 8.20
C LYS A 225 13.78 6.49 9.38
N SER A 226 14.64 7.16 10.15
CA SER A 226 15.06 6.59 11.42
C SER A 226 13.87 6.39 12.35
N THR A 227 13.93 5.43 13.27
CA THR A 227 12.86 5.19 14.25
C THR A 227 12.50 6.47 15.02
N ALA A 228 13.49 7.31 15.35
CA ALA A 228 13.27 8.60 16.00
C ALA A 228 12.47 9.60 15.15
N GLU A 229 12.73 9.67 13.83
CA GLU A 229 11.94 10.48 12.90
C GLU A 229 10.51 9.92 12.75
N ILE A 230 10.36 8.59 12.74
CA ILE A 230 9.06 7.92 12.70
C ILE A 230 8.22 8.29 13.92
N VAL A 231 8.78 8.23 15.14
CA VAL A 231 8.11 8.67 16.39
C VAL A 231 7.57 10.09 16.22
N LYS A 232 8.41 11.00 15.73
CA LYS A 232 8.06 12.40 15.56
C LYS A 232 6.92 12.59 14.55
N LEU A 233 7.02 11.95 13.39
CA LEU A 233 5.99 12.03 12.35
C LEU A 233 4.66 11.43 12.80
N ALA A 234 4.71 10.34 13.57
CA ALA A 234 3.52 9.72 14.15
C ALA A 234 2.82 10.67 15.14
N GLN A 235 3.58 11.34 16.01
CA GLN A 235 3.04 12.35 16.93
C GLN A 235 2.42 13.54 16.19
N GLU A 236 3.07 14.03 15.13
CA GLU A 236 2.54 15.10 14.28
C GLU A 236 1.23 14.68 13.58
N ARG A 237 1.14 13.43 13.10
CA ARG A 237 -0.09 12.89 12.51
C ARG A 237 -1.23 12.85 13.52
N ILE A 238 -0.96 12.39 14.74
CA ILE A 238 -1.96 12.36 15.82
C ILE A 238 -2.44 13.78 16.13
N ALA A 239 -1.52 14.73 16.26
CA ALA A 239 -1.85 16.13 16.57
C ALA A 239 -2.69 16.81 15.49
N ARG A 240 -2.64 16.36 14.23
CA ARG A 240 -3.47 16.87 13.12
C ARG A 240 -4.83 16.16 12.99
N LYS A 241 -5.02 15.03 13.67
CA LYS A 241 -6.26 14.23 13.66
C LYS A 241 -7.19 14.52 14.85
N ILE A 242 -6.74 15.33 15.82
CA ILE A 242 -7.53 15.94 16.91
C ILE A 242 -7.90 17.36 16.47
#